data_AF-A0AAU5HR90-F1
#
_entry.id   AF-A0AAU5HR90-F1
#
_cell.length_a   1.000
_cell.length_b   1.000
_cell.length_c   1.000
_cell.angle_alpha   90.00
_cell.angle_beta   90.00
_cell.angle_gamma   90.00
#
_symmetry.space_group_name_H-M   'P 1'
#
loop_
_entity.id
_entity.type
_entity.pdbx_description
1 polymer ?
#
loop_
_entity_poly.entity_id
_entity_poly.type
_entity_poly.pdbx_seq_one_letter_code
_entity_poly.pdbx_strand_id
1 'polypeptide(L)'
;MFERFTKDARAVVRGAVEHRERSGPGSVEPEHLLLALLDGRGSRASFALTALGLTPEERVESVRQALGDARRRAGLSQAEADALAGLGIDVSEIVARVEEVHGVGAMSGEGKSKESWSGRRTFSRGAKNVLEKSLRIAVAHRDRHIGDEHLLLALTILPGVPGEVLADHGVTHEAATRVLYGGGEARAAG
;
A
#
# COMPACT_ATOMS: atom_id res chain seq x y z
N MET A 1 0.05 -20.67 -2.51
CA MET A 1 0.57 -19.48 -1.78
C MET A 1 -0.25 -19.18 -0.52
N PHE A 2 -1.59 -19.10 -0.61
CA PHE A 2 -2.47 -18.75 0.51
C PHE A 2 -2.48 -19.71 1.71
N GLU A 3 -2.02 -20.94 1.54
CA GLU A 3 -1.97 -21.94 2.63
C GLU A 3 -1.00 -21.54 3.75
N ARG A 4 0.05 -20.79 3.43
CA ARG A 4 1.00 -20.26 4.43
C ARG A 4 0.59 -18.92 5.02
N PHE A 5 -0.45 -18.27 4.49
CA PHE A 5 -0.91 -16.98 4.99
C PHE A 5 -1.66 -17.18 6.32
N THR A 6 -1.56 -16.24 7.24
CA THR A 6 -2.43 -16.22 8.43
C THR A 6 -3.86 -15.83 8.03
N LYS A 7 -4.80 -15.91 8.99
CA LYS A 7 -6.17 -15.42 8.79
C LYS A 7 -6.17 -13.93 8.43
N ASP A 8 -5.36 -13.13 9.11
CA ASP A 8 -5.29 -11.68 8.91
C ASP A 8 -4.64 -11.33 7.57
N ALA A 9 -3.56 -12.02 7.19
CA ALA A 9 -2.95 -11.84 5.87
C ALA A 9 -3.93 -12.19 4.74
N ARG A 10 -4.73 -13.27 4.89
CA ARG A 10 -5.79 -13.59 3.93
C ARG A 10 -6.90 -12.56 3.90
N ALA A 11 -7.23 -11.95 5.05
CA ALA A 11 -8.20 -10.87 5.11
C ALA A 11 -7.71 -9.64 4.34
N VAL A 12 -6.44 -9.25 4.50
CA VAL A 12 -5.82 -8.16 3.72
C VAL A 12 -5.89 -8.42 2.22
N VAL A 13 -5.50 -9.62 1.77
CA VAL A 13 -5.52 -9.92 0.32
C VAL A 13 -6.94 -9.91 -0.26
N ARG A 14 -7.94 -10.38 0.49
CA ARG A 14 -9.35 -10.28 0.08
C ARG A 14 -9.84 -8.83 0.08
N GLY A 15 -9.55 -8.08 1.14
CA GLY A 15 -9.89 -6.66 1.24
C GLY A 15 -9.27 -5.83 0.10
N ALA A 16 -8.07 -6.19 -0.36
CA ALA A 16 -7.45 -5.52 -1.51
C ALA A 16 -8.22 -5.75 -2.81
N VAL A 17 -8.79 -6.95 -3.01
CA VAL A 17 -9.69 -7.22 -4.14
C VAL A 17 -10.96 -6.40 -4.01
N GLU A 18 -11.55 -6.31 -2.82
CA GLU A 18 -12.76 -5.51 -2.57
C GLU A 18 -12.52 -4.00 -2.80
N HIS A 19 -11.39 -3.46 -2.35
CA HIS A 19 -11.00 -2.08 -2.64
C HIS A 19 -10.84 -1.83 -4.14
N ARG A 20 -10.29 -2.81 -4.86
CA ARG A 20 -10.13 -2.70 -6.31
C ARG A 20 -11.48 -2.68 -7.03
N GLU A 21 -12.39 -3.54 -6.61
CA GLU A 21 -13.76 -3.63 -7.14
C GLU A 21 -14.54 -2.32 -6.91
N ARG A 22 -14.39 -1.71 -5.73
CA ARG A 22 -14.97 -0.38 -5.45
C ARG A 22 -14.37 0.74 -6.31
N SER A 23 -13.11 0.59 -6.73
CA SER A 23 -12.38 1.58 -7.53
C SER A 23 -12.50 1.35 -9.05
N GLY A 24 -13.31 0.39 -9.50
CA GLY A 24 -13.60 0.14 -10.93
C GLY A 24 -12.97 -1.13 -11.52
N PRO A 25 -12.82 -1.22 -12.86
CA PRO A 25 -12.23 -2.37 -13.53
C PRO A 25 -10.70 -2.29 -13.64
N GLY A 26 -9.98 -3.39 -13.37
CA GLY A 26 -8.54 -3.54 -13.62
C GLY A 26 -7.82 -4.42 -12.61
N SER A 27 -6.50 -4.24 -12.47
CA SER A 27 -5.63 -5.07 -11.62
C SER A 27 -5.59 -4.60 -10.17
N VAL A 28 -5.36 -5.53 -9.23
CA VAL A 28 -5.11 -5.19 -7.82
C VAL A 28 -3.70 -4.63 -7.69
N GLU A 29 -3.59 -3.37 -7.30
CA GLU A 29 -2.35 -2.62 -7.07
C GLU A 29 -1.90 -2.63 -5.59
N PRO A 30 -0.62 -2.33 -5.29
CA PRO A 30 -0.10 -2.20 -3.92
C PRO A 30 -0.91 -1.28 -3.00
N GLU A 31 -1.48 -0.19 -3.53
CA GLU A 31 -2.35 0.72 -2.76
C GLU A 31 -3.55 0.00 -2.15
N HIS A 32 -4.14 -0.98 -2.85
CA HIS A 32 -5.29 -1.73 -2.36
C HIS A 32 -4.91 -2.65 -1.20
N LEU A 33 -3.67 -3.16 -1.19
CA LEU A 33 -3.14 -3.92 -0.05
C LEU A 33 -2.95 -3.02 1.16
N LEU A 34 -2.47 -1.79 0.97
CA LEU A 34 -2.35 -0.81 2.05
C LEU A 34 -3.73 -0.41 2.60
N LEU A 35 -4.69 -0.09 1.72
CA LEU A 35 -6.06 0.21 2.14
C LEU A 35 -6.68 -0.93 2.96
N ALA A 36 -6.47 -2.18 2.54
CA ALA A 36 -6.95 -3.34 3.28
C ALA A 36 -6.25 -3.56 4.64
N LEU A 37 -4.98 -3.17 4.78
CA LEU A 37 -4.27 -3.17 6.06
C LEU A 37 -4.85 -2.13 7.02
N LEU A 38 -5.18 -0.94 6.52
CA LEU A 38 -5.78 0.15 7.31
C LEU A 38 -7.18 -0.19 7.83
N ASP A 39 -7.92 -1.04 7.11
CA ASP A 39 -9.23 -1.53 7.56
C ASP A 39 -9.13 -2.65 8.61
N GLY A 40 -7.95 -3.27 8.73
CA GLY A 40 -7.67 -4.33 9.68
C GLY A 40 -7.70 -3.85 11.13
N ARG A 41 -8.30 -4.65 12.01
CA ARG A 41 -8.34 -4.40 13.47
C ARG A 41 -7.86 -5.61 14.23
N GLY A 42 -7.17 -5.37 15.35
CA GLY A 42 -6.73 -6.43 16.27
C GLY A 42 -5.66 -7.38 15.69
N SER A 43 -5.02 -6.99 14.59
CA SER A 43 -3.95 -7.75 13.94
C SER A 43 -2.57 -7.18 14.26
N ARG A 44 -1.49 -7.88 13.89
CA ARG A 44 -0.13 -7.42 14.16
C ARG A 44 0.23 -6.15 13.37
N ALA A 45 -0.21 -6.06 12.11
CA ALA A 45 0.00 -4.84 11.33
C ALA A 45 -0.79 -3.67 11.90
N SER A 46 -2.06 -3.88 12.27
CA SER A 46 -2.91 -2.86 12.89
C SER A 46 -2.30 -2.34 14.21
N PHE A 47 -1.75 -3.23 15.04
CA PHE A 47 -0.99 -2.87 16.23
C PHE A 47 0.26 -2.04 15.90
N ALA A 48 1.03 -2.42 14.88
CA ALA A 48 2.23 -1.69 14.49
C ALA A 48 1.92 -0.29 13.97
N LEU A 49 0.91 -0.16 13.10
CA LEU A 49 0.41 1.13 12.61
C LEU A 49 -0.06 2.01 13.79
N THR A 50 -0.78 1.42 14.74
CA THR A 50 -1.24 2.09 15.97
C THR A 50 -0.06 2.60 16.81
N ALA A 51 0.94 1.76 17.05
CA ALA A 51 2.11 2.14 17.85
C ALA A 51 2.98 3.22 17.18
N LEU A 52 2.94 3.32 15.85
CA LEU A 52 3.58 4.38 15.06
C LEU A 52 2.71 5.64 14.91
N GLY A 53 1.58 5.68 15.62
CA GLY A 53 0.69 6.83 15.69
C GLY A 53 -0.29 6.95 14.53
N LEU A 54 -0.41 5.96 13.65
CA LEU A 54 -1.53 5.88 12.69
C LEU A 54 -2.78 5.35 13.41
N THR A 55 -3.20 6.07 14.46
CA THR A 55 -4.43 5.82 15.22
C THR A 55 -5.53 6.84 15.01
N PRO A 56 -5.26 8.16 14.97
CA PRO A 56 -6.35 9.11 14.81
C PRO A 56 -7.00 8.89 13.45
N GLU A 57 -8.33 8.87 13.42
CA GLU A 57 -9.10 8.69 12.20
C GLU A 57 -8.65 9.69 11.12
N GLU A 58 -8.29 10.90 11.53
CA GLU A 58 -7.74 11.96 10.68
C GLU A 58 -6.43 11.55 9.98
N ARG A 59 -5.51 10.86 10.69
CA ARG A 59 -4.25 10.41 10.09
C ARG A 59 -4.48 9.24 9.13
N VAL A 60 -5.37 8.31 9.50
CA VAL A 60 -5.74 7.22 8.59
C VAL A 60 -6.42 7.77 7.34
N GLU A 61 -7.27 8.78 7.49
CA GLU A 61 -7.91 9.43 6.37
C GLU A 61 -6.92 10.20 5.50
N SER A 62 -5.93 10.87 6.10
CA SER A 62 -4.84 11.50 5.37
C SER A 62 -4.06 10.49 4.50
N VAL A 63 -3.82 9.27 4.99
CA VAL A 63 -3.21 8.19 4.18
C VAL A 63 -4.11 7.84 3.00
N ARG A 64 -5.42 7.67 3.23
CA ARG A 64 -6.39 7.34 2.17
C ARG A 64 -6.47 8.44 1.10
N GLN A 65 -6.46 9.71 1.53
CA GLN A 65 -6.43 10.87 0.65
C GLN A 65 -5.17 10.88 -0.21
N ALA A 66 -3.99 10.69 0.39
CA ALA A 66 -2.73 10.65 -0.35
C ALA A 66 -2.69 9.55 -1.43
N LEU A 67 -3.23 8.36 -1.13
CA LEU A 67 -3.38 7.28 -2.11
C LEU A 67 -4.36 7.65 -3.22
N GLY A 68 -5.49 8.28 -2.88
CA GLY A 68 -6.46 8.79 -3.85
C GLY A 68 -5.87 9.85 -4.79
N ASP A 69 -5.06 10.76 -4.24
CA ASP A 69 -4.40 11.83 -5.00
C ASP A 69 -3.33 11.30 -5.94
N ALA A 70 -2.55 10.32 -5.50
CA ALA A 70 -1.60 9.64 -6.38
C ALA A 70 -2.30 8.92 -7.53
N ARG A 71 -3.42 8.25 -7.26
CA ARG A 71 -4.25 7.61 -8.29
C ARG A 71 -4.79 8.64 -9.29
N ARG A 72 -5.27 9.79 -8.83
CA ARG A 72 -5.70 10.90 -9.71
C ARG A 72 -4.56 11.40 -10.59
N ARG A 73 -3.33 11.40 -10.09
CA ARG A 73 -2.10 11.73 -10.83
C ARG A 73 -1.52 10.54 -11.61
N ALA A 74 -2.36 9.59 -12.03
CA ALA A 74 -1.97 8.40 -12.80
C ALA A 74 -0.92 7.50 -12.11
N GLY A 75 -0.94 7.46 -10.77
CA GLY A 75 -0.01 6.67 -9.97
C GLY A 75 1.30 7.37 -9.62
N LEU A 76 1.45 8.65 -9.98
CA LEU A 76 2.62 9.44 -9.59
C LEU A 76 2.61 9.74 -8.09
N SER A 77 3.76 9.56 -7.45
CA SER A 77 3.97 9.94 -6.07
C SER A 77 4.07 11.47 -5.91
N GLN A 78 4.00 11.96 -4.67
CA GLN A 78 4.18 13.39 -4.42
C GLN A 78 5.59 13.85 -4.81
N ALA A 79 6.61 13.08 -4.45
CA ALA A 79 7.99 13.37 -4.81
C ALA A 79 8.20 13.39 -6.33
N GLU A 80 7.55 12.49 -7.09
CA GLU A 80 7.60 12.50 -8.55
C GLU A 80 6.93 13.74 -9.14
N ALA A 81 5.77 14.15 -8.61
CA ALA A 81 5.11 15.37 -9.04
C ALA A 81 5.92 16.63 -8.73
N ASP A 82 6.55 16.69 -7.55
CA ASP A 82 7.42 17.80 -7.17
C ASP A 82 8.68 17.86 -8.05
N ALA A 83 9.26 16.69 -8.38
CA ALA A 83 10.39 16.60 -9.30
C ALA A 83 10.03 17.09 -10.71
N LEU A 84 8.84 16.72 -11.21
CA LEU A 84 8.31 17.21 -12.49
C LEU A 84 8.05 18.72 -12.45
N ALA A 85 7.53 19.25 -11.34
CA ALA A 85 7.35 20.69 -11.16
C ALA A 85 8.70 21.44 -11.22
N GLY A 86 9.77 20.86 -10.67
CA GLY A 86 11.14 21.38 -10.82
C GLY A 86 11.64 21.44 -12.27
N LEU A 87 11.06 20.64 -13.17
CA LEU A 87 11.30 20.67 -14.62
C LEU A 87 10.30 21.57 -15.38
N GLY A 88 9.41 22.27 -14.66
CA GLY A 88 8.39 23.15 -15.24
C GLY A 88 7.10 22.44 -15.67
N ILE A 89 6.84 21.22 -15.16
CA ILE A 89 5.63 20.46 -15.45
C ILE A 89 4.74 20.46 -14.20
N ASP A 90 3.69 21.29 -14.20
CA ASP A 90 2.70 21.28 -13.13
C ASP A 90 1.69 20.13 -13.33
N VAL A 91 1.94 19.02 -12.63
CA VAL A 91 1.08 17.83 -12.70
C VAL A 91 -0.33 18.13 -12.19
N SER A 92 -0.47 19.00 -11.20
CA SER A 92 -1.77 19.37 -10.63
C SER A 92 -2.60 20.16 -11.63
N GLU A 93 -1.98 21.09 -12.36
CA GLU A 93 -2.63 21.82 -13.46
C GLU A 93 -3.07 20.87 -14.57
N ILE A 94 -2.20 19.92 -14.96
CA ILE A 94 -2.51 18.92 -15.98
C ILE A 94 -3.71 18.06 -15.56
N VAL A 95 -3.71 17.55 -14.33
CA VAL A 95 -4.82 16.75 -13.81
C VAL A 95 -6.10 17.57 -13.81
N ALA A 96 -6.08 18.79 -13.27
CA ALA A 96 -7.25 19.66 -13.25
C ALA A 96 -7.80 19.89 -14.66
N ARG A 97 -6.92 20.18 -15.63
CA ARG A 97 -7.32 20.42 -17.02
C ARG A 97 -7.90 19.18 -17.70
N VAL A 98 -7.33 18.00 -17.43
CA VAL A 98 -7.86 16.74 -17.95
C VAL A 98 -9.22 16.43 -17.31
N GLU A 99 -9.38 16.65 -16.02
CA GLU A 99 -10.64 16.44 -15.31
C GLU A 99 -11.75 17.40 -15.76
N GLU A 100 -11.43 18.64 -16.10
CA GLU A 100 -12.39 19.59 -16.70
C GLU A 100 -12.97 19.09 -18.03
N VAL A 101 -12.13 18.45 -18.85
CA VAL A 101 -12.51 18.01 -20.21
C VAL A 101 -13.11 16.61 -20.20
N HIS A 102 -12.61 15.72 -19.33
CA HIS A 102 -12.90 14.29 -19.36
C HIS A 102 -13.58 13.75 -18.09
N GLY A 103 -13.79 14.59 -17.08
CA GLY A 103 -14.39 14.23 -15.79
C GLY A 103 -13.36 13.86 -14.72
N VAL A 104 -13.78 13.96 -13.46
CA VAL A 104 -12.95 13.63 -12.29
C VAL A 104 -12.43 12.20 -12.39
N GLY A 105 -11.13 12.01 -12.17
CA GLY A 105 -10.48 10.71 -12.24
C GLY A 105 -10.17 10.21 -13.65
N ALA A 106 -10.33 11.01 -14.70
CA ALA A 106 -10.03 10.61 -16.09
C ALA A 106 -8.59 10.10 -16.30
N MET A 107 -7.64 10.49 -15.44
CA MET A 107 -6.26 10.00 -15.44
C MET A 107 -6.01 8.73 -14.62
N SER A 108 -7.00 8.24 -13.85
CA SER A 108 -6.85 7.17 -12.84
C SER A 108 -6.74 5.75 -13.41
N GLY A 109 -6.34 5.57 -14.68
CA GLY A 109 -6.07 4.25 -15.24
C GLY A 109 -7.32 3.46 -15.66
N GLU A 110 -8.31 4.12 -16.25
CA GLU A 110 -9.38 3.43 -17.04
C GLU A 110 -8.88 2.90 -18.39
N GLY A 111 -7.61 3.17 -18.72
CA GLY A 111 -6.96 2.71 -19.94
C GLY A 111 -6.82 1.19 -19.97
N LYS A 112 -7.57 0.55 -20.85
CA LYS A 112 -7.46 -0.88 -21.20
C LYS A 112 -6.00 -1.24 -21.54
N SER A 113 -5.23 -1.69 -20.56
CA SER A 113 -3.99 -2.42 -20.87
C SER A 113 -4.39 -3.69 -21.63
N LYS A 114 -3.63 -4.05 -22.68
CA LYS A 114 -3.90 -5.22 -23.54
C LYS A 114 -3.99 -6.55 -22.77
N GLU A 115 -3.63 -6.57 -21.48
CA GLU A 115 -3.77 -7.70 -20.57
C GLU A 115 -5.23 -7.94 -20.11
N SER A 116 -6.15 -6.98 -20.34
CA SER A 116 -7.55 -7.05 -19.93
C SER A 116 -8.46 -7.92 -20.83
N TRP A 117 -7.94 -8.62 -21.84
CA TRP A 117 -8.77 -9.49 -22.69
C TRP A 117 -9.29 -10.72 -21.93
N SER A 118 -8.68 -11.08 -20.80
CA SER A 118 -9.26 -12.07 -19.90
C SER A 118 -9.91 -11.34 -18.73
N GLY A 119 -11.22 -11.53 -18.50
CA GLY A 119 -11.92 -11.02 -17.31
C GLY A 119 -11.43 -11.62 -15.98
N ARG A 120 -10.19 -12.10 -15.91
CA ARG A 120 -9.53 -12.54 -14.69
C ARG A 120 -8.96 -11.33 -13.97
N ARG A 121 -9.45 -11.13 -12.75
CA ARG A 121 -8.90 -10.20 -11.77
C ARG A 121 -7.48 -10.66 -11.44
N THR A 122 -6.48 -9.94 -11.91
CA THR A 122 -5.07 -10.30 -11.64
C THR A 122 -4.43 -9.26 -10.72
N PHE A 123 -3.49 -9.73 -9.90
CA PHE A 123 -2.60 -8.85 -9.17
C PHE A 123 -1.62 -8.22 -10.15
N SER A 124 -1.41 -6.91 -10.02
CA SER A 124 -0.39 -6.21 -10.78
C SER A 124 0.99 -6.75 -10.47
N ARG A 125 2.00 -6.37 -11.27
CA ARG A 125 3.39 -6.73 -10.98
C ARG A 125 3.82 -6.16 -9.62
N GLY A 126 3.42 -4.93 -9.30
CA GLY A 126 3.70 -4.31 -8.01
C GLY A 126 3.09 -5.09 -6.86
N ALA A 127 1.81 -5.46 -6.96
CA ALA A 127 1.14 -6.20 -5.88
C ALA A 127 1.70 -7.62 -5.72
N LYS A 128 2.07 -8.29 -6.83
CA LYS A 128 2.80 -9.57 -6.78
C LYS A 128 4.15 -9.44 -6.07
N ASN A 129 4.89 -8.36 -6.34
CA ASN A 129 6.16 -8.08 -5.65
C ASN A 129 5.97 -7.92 -4.14
N VAL A 130 4.88 -7.27 -3.69
CA VAL A 130 4.55 -7.16 -2.25
C VAL A 130 4.34 -8.55 -1.64
N LEU A 131 3.57 -9.43 -2.30
CA LEU A 131 3.32 -10.79 -1.81
C LEU A 131 4.58 -11.67 -1.80
N GLU A 132 5.46 -11.51 -2.79
CA GLU A 132 6.74 -12.21 -2.83
C GLU A 132 7.70 -11.70 -1.75
N LYS A 133 7.76 -10.37 -1.56
CA LYS A 133 8.59 -9.75 -0.54
C LYS A 133 8.12 -10.13 0.87
N SER A 134 6.81 -10.21 1.13
CA SER A 134 6.30 -10.63 2.45
C SER A 134 6.69 -12.06 2.80
N LEU A 135 6.69 -12.97 1.81
CA LEU A 135 7.24 -14.32 1.99
C LEU A 135 8.73 -14.27 2.36
N ARG A 136 9.54 -13.47 1.65
CA ARG A 136 10.98 -13.33 1.96
C ARG A 136 11.20 -12.80 3.38
N ILE A 137 10.40 -11.82 3.82
CA ILE A 137 10.49 -11.26 5.17
C ILE A 137 10.12 -12.33 6.21
N ALA A 138 9.04 -13.08 6.01
CA ALA A 138 8.65 -14.16 6.92
C ALA A 138 9.76 -15.21 7.06
N VAL A 139 10.39 -15.59 5.96
CA VAL A 139 11.54 -16.50 5.99
C VAL A 139 12.73 -15.89 6.74
N ALA A 140 13.04 -14.60 6.51
CA ALA A 140 14.14 -13.91 7.18
C ALA A 140 13.94 -13.83 8.71
N HIS A 141 12.70 -13.63 9.15
CA HIS A 141 12.32 -13.64 10.57
C HIS A 141 12.09 -15.05 11.14
N ARG A 142 12.30 -16.10 10.34
CA ARG A 142 12.07 -17.51 10.70
C ARG A 142 10.61 -17.82 11.08
N ASP A 143 9.67 -17.03 10.58
CA ASP A 143 8.24 -17.24 10.76
C ASP A 143 7.74 -18.36 9.84
N ARG A 144 6.96 -19.29 10.41
CA ARG A 144 6.39 -20.43 9.65
C ARG A 144 5.26 -20.01 8.71
N HIS A 145 4.60 -18.90 9.02
CA HIS A 145 3.45 -18.35 8.30
C HIS A 145 3.72 -16.92 7.87
N ILE A 146 3.02 -16.49 6.81
CA ILE A 146 3.04 -15.11 6.33
C ILE A 146 1.87 -14.36 6.99
N GLY A 147 2.18 -13.54 7.98
CA GLY A 147 1.25 -12.63 8.64
C GLY A 147 1.02 -11.31 7.90
N ASP A 148 0.07 -10.51 8.35
CA ASP A 148 -0.24 -9.20 7.78
C ASP A 148 0.85 -8.16 8.09
N GLU A 149 1.59 -8.36 9.20
CA GLU A 149 2.81 -7.63 9.52
C GLU A 149 3.88 -7.76 8.43
N HIS A 150 3.96 -8.91 7.76
CA HIS A 150 4.91 -9.14 6.67
C HIS A 150 4.49 -8.39 5.40
N LEU A 151 3.18 -8.22 5.18
CA LEU A 151 2.65 -7.41 4.09
C LEU A 151 2.92 -5.93 4.34
N LEU A 152 2.72 -5.46 5.58
CA LEU A 152 3.08 -4.11 5.99
C LEU A 152 4.58 -3.85 5.77
N LEU A 153 5.46 -4.72 6.27
CA LEU A 153 6.90 -4.55 6.09
C LEU A 153 7.31 -4.60 4.61
N ALA A 154 6.66 -5.43 3.79
CA ALA A 154 6.92 -5.46 2.35
C ALA A 154 6.59 -4.11 1.67
N LEU A 155 5.48 -3.47 2.04
CA LEU A 155 5.08 -2.16 1.50
C LEU A 155 6.07 -1.07 1.90
N THR A 156 6.66 -1.12 3.11
CA THR A 156 7.66 -0.14 3.56
C THR A 156 9.02 -0.24 2.85
N ILE A 157 9.31 -1.34 2.15
CA ILE A 157 10.60 -1.56 1.47
C ILE A 157 10.48 -1.33 -0.03
N LEU A 158 9.36 -1.72 -0.62
CA LEU A 158 9.19 -1.65 -2.07
C LEU A 158 8.95 -0.20 -2.49
N PRO A 159 9.57 0.25 -3.60
CA PRO A 159 9.34 1.60 -4.11
C PRO A 159 7.88 1.76 -4.57
N GLY A 160 7.44 3.01 -4.59
CA GLY A 160 6.12 3.43 -5.06
C GLY A 160 5.25 4.02 -3.96
N VAL A 161 4.11 4.55 -4.40
CA VAL A 161 3.20 5.38 -3.61
C VAL A 161 2.91 4.83 -2.20
N PRO A 162 2.56 3.55 -1.98
CA PRO A 162 2.24 3.10 -0.63
C PRO A 162 3.41 3.18 0.35
N GLY A 163 4.64 2.91 -0.10
CA GLY A 163 5.82 2.99 0.73
C GLY A 163 6.17 4.44 1.08
N GLU A 164 6.06 5.33 0.11
CA GLU A 164 6.29 6.77 0.28
C GLU A 164 5.23 7.39 1.22
N VAL A 165 3.95 7.11 0.98
CA VAL A 165 2.86 7.60 1.86
C VAL A 165 3.03 7.06 3.29
N LEU A 166 3.39 5.78 3.47
CA LEU A 166 3.69 5.25 4.80
C LEU A 166 4.86 6.01 5.46
N ALA A 167 5.93 6.28 4.71
CA ALA A 167 7.08 7.02 5.21
C ALA A 167 6.73 8.47 5.59
N ASP A 168 5.92 9.17 4.80
CA ASP A 168 5.41 10.52 5.09
C ASP A 168 4.60 10.56 6.39
N HIS A 169 3.96 9.45 6.74
CA HIS A 169 3.26 9.28 8.00
C HIS A 169 4.10 8.67 9.13
N GLY A 170 5.42 8.58 8.96
CA GLY A 170 6.36 8.08 9.97
C GLY A 170 6.41 6.56 10.10
N VAL A 171 5.75 5.83 9.20
CA VAL A 171 5.78 4.36 9.13
C VAL A 171 6.89 3.92 8.18
N THR A 172 8.12 4.02 8.66
CA THR A 172 9.29 3.52 7.94
C THR A 172 9.51 2.03 8.19
N HIS A 173 10.27 1.37 7.31
CA HIS A 173 10.61 -0.03 7.49
C HIS A 173 11.31 -0.31 8.83
N GLU A 174 12.24 0.57 9.21
CA GLU A 174 12.98 0.46 10.46
C GLU A 174 12.05 0.61 11.68
N ALA A 175 11.18 1.62 11.67
CA ALA A 175 10.25 1.88 12.76
C ALA A 175 9.24 0.72 12.93
N ALA A 176 8.67 0.23 11.82
CA ALA A 176 7.77 -0.91 11.83
C ALA A 176 8.45 -2.18 12.31
N THR A 177 9.69 -2.45 11.87
CA THR A 177 10.46 -3.62 12.31
C THR A 177 10.75 -3.56 13.80
N ARG A 178 11.14 -2.38 14.32
CA ARG A 178 11.39 -2.16 15.75
C ARG A 178 10.16 -2.44 16.60
N VAL A 179 8.98 -1.98 16.17
CA VAL A 179 7.73 -2.24 16.89
C VAL A 179 7.35 -3.73 16.84
N LEU A 180 7.51 -4.37 15.68
CA LEU A 180 7.05 -5.75 15.45
C LEU A 180 7.98 -6.82 16.06
N TYR A 181 9.29 -6.56 16.10
CA TYR A 181 10.31 -7.54 16.44
C TYR A 181 11.35 -7.05 17.48
N GLY A 182 11.39 -5.75 17.82
CA GLY A 182 12.38 -5.17 18.73
C GLY A 182 12.19 -5.48 20.22
N GLY A 183 11.08 -6.11 20.62
CA GLY A 183 10.80 -6.47 22.02
C GLY A 183 11.68 -7.59 22.60
N GLY A 184 12.56 -8.21 21.80
CA GLY A 184 13.42 -9.32 22.23
C GLY A 184 14.66 -8.89 23.03
N GLU A 185 15.21 -7.69 22.79
CA GLU A 185 16.47 -7.26 23.42
C GLU A 185 16.28 -6.78 24.87
N ALA A 186 15.07 -6.33 25.24
CA ALA A 186 14.77 -5.86 26.60
C ALA A 186 14.62 -6.99 27.65
N ARG A 187 14.49 -8.26 27.22
CA ARG A 187 14.33 -9.41 28.14
C ARG A 187 15.62 -10.17 28.45
N ALA A 188 16.75 -9.80 27.83
CA ALA A 188 18.05 -10.42 28.06
C ALA A 188 18.93 -9.66 29.06
N ALA A 189 18.43 -8.57 29.65
CA ALA A 189 19.16 -7.70 30.57
C ALA A 189 18.50 -7.57 31.97
N GLY A 190 17.63 -8.51 32.34
CA GLY A 190 16.94 -8.55 33.64
C GLY A 190 17.24 -9.82 34.43
#